data_AF-A0AA35JW47-F1
#
_entry.id   AF-A0AA35JW47-F1
#
_cell.length_a   1.000
_cell.length_b   1.000
_cell.length_c   1.000
_cell.angle_alpha   90.00
_cell.angle_beta   90.00
_cell.angle_gamma   90.00
#
_symmetry.space_group_name_H-M   'P 1'
#
loop_
_entity.id
_entity.type
_entity.pdbx_description
1 polymer ?
#
loop_
_entity_poly.entity_id
_entity_poly.type
_entity_poly.pdbx_seq_one_letter_code
_entity_poly.pdbx_strand_id
1 'polypeptide(L)'
;MSLEDPFFVVKGEVQKAVNAARGLYQRWCQLLQETQVISKEEFDWTTNELRNSLRSIDWDLEDLEETIYILLKLGLEQRMGGGPSPGNYVASFFKRTVCCSDGSSRQ
;
A
#
# COMPACT_ATOMS: atom_id res chain seq x y z
N MET A 1 21.21 16.66 -9.85
CA MET A 1 19.94 15.96 -9.61
C MET A 1 19.64 16.10 -8.13
N SER A 2 18.47 16.65 -7.77
CA SER A 2 18.04 16.68 -6.36
C SER A 2 17.73 15.25 -5.92
N LEU A 3 18.36 14.78 -4.85
CA LEU A 3 17.99 13.52 -4.20
C LEU A 3 16.56 13.68 -3.67
N GLU A 4 15.63 13.00 -4.31
CA GLU A 4 14.25 12.90 -3.85
C GLU A 4 14.24 12.19 -2.50
N ASP A 5 13.43 12.66 -1.55
CA ASP A 5 13.43 12.11 -0.20
C ASP A 5 13.06 10.61 -0.26
N PRO A 6 13.86 9.72 0.37
CA PRO A 6 13.60 8.28 0.35
C PRO A 6 12.18 7.90 0.79
N PHE A 7 11.56 8.66 1.69
CA PHE A 7 10.17 8.43 2.10
C PHE A 7 9.19 8.64 0.94
N PHE A 8 9.37 9.69 0.12
CA PHE A 8 8.48 9.95 -1.02
C PHE A 8 8.67 8.94 -2.14
N VAL A 9 9.89 8.43 -2.32
CA VAL A 9 10.19 7.34 -3.26
C VAL A 9 9.43 6.08 -2.85
N VAL A 10 9.63 5.60 -1.62
CA VAL A 10 9.01 4.36 -1.14
C VAL A 10 7.48 4.49 -1.08
N LYS A 11 6.96 5.66 -0.67
CA LYS A 11 5.52 5.95 -0.74
C LYS A 11 4.97 5.82 -2.16
N GLY A 12 5.71 6.30 -3.17
CA GLY A 12 5.35 6.17 -4.58
C GLY A 12 5.37 4.71 -5.06
N GLU A 13 6.35 3.94 -4.61
CA GLU A 13 6.49 2.52 -4.93
C GLU A 13 5.35 1.68 -4.34
N VAL A 14 5.02 1.88 -3.06
CA VAL A 14 3.87 1.24 -2.40
C VAL A 14 2.56 1.60 -3.11
N GLN A 15 2.38 2.87 -3.47
CA GLN A 15 1.19 3.31 -4.21
C GLN A 15 1.07 2.62 -5.58
N LYS A 16 2.19 2.42 -6.28
CA LYS A 16 2.25 1.71 -7.57
C LYS A 16 1.95 0.22 -7.39
N ALA A 17 2.52 -0.41 -6.37
CA ALA A 17 2.29 -1.82 -6.04
C ALA A 17 0.82 -2.09 -5.72
N VAL A 18 0.18 -1.23 -4.91
CA VAL A 18 -1.26 -1.31 -4.60
C VAL A 18 -2.12 -1.20 -5.86
N ASN A 19 -1.79 -0.28 -6.77
CA ASN A 19 -2.53 -0.14 -8.02
C ASN A 19 -2.38 -1.37 -8.94
N ALA A 20 -1.20 -1.97 -8.99
CA ALA A 20 -0.97 -3.21 -9.73
C ALA A 20 -1.76 -4.39 -9.12
N ALA A 21 -1.74 -4.52 -7.79
CA ALA A 21 -2.50 -5.54 -7.05
C ALA A 21 -4.01 -5.40 -7.28
N ARG A 22 -4.55 -4.17 -7.38
CA ARG A 22 -5.96 -3.93 -7.75
C ARG A 22 -6.29 -4.48 -9.14
N GLY A 23 -5.41 -4.30 -10.12
CA GLY A 23 -5.57 -4.86 -11.47
C GLY A 23 -5.58 -6.39 -11.45
N LEU A 24 -4.66 -7.01 -10.71
CA LEU A 24 -4.62 -8.46 -10.51
C LEU A 24 -5.88 -8.98 -9.82
N TYR A 25 -6.38 -8.27 -8.81
CA TYR A 25 -7.62 -8.61 -8.12
C TYR A 25 -8.82 -8.56 -9.06
N GLN A 26 -8.94 -7.54 -9.91
CA GLN A 26 -10.00 -7.46 -10.91
C GLN A 26 -9.95 -8.65 -11.89
N ARG A 27 -8.75 -8.99 -12.39
CA ARG A 27 -8.58 -10.17 -13.26
C ARG A 27 -8.97 -11.45 -12.52
N TRP A 28 -8.53 -11.61 -11.28
CA TRP A 28 -8.89 -12.75 -10.44
C TRP A 28 -10.41 -12.89 -10.25
N CYS A 29 -11.12 -11.78 -10.02
CA CYS A 29 -12.59 -11.77 -9.93
C CYS A 29 -13.29 -12.15 -11.23
N GLN A 30 -12.77 -11.74 -12.39
CA GLN A 30 -13.27 -12.18 -13.69
C GLN A 30 -13.07 -13.69 -13.87
N LEU A 31 -11.87 -14.18 -13.54
CA LEU A 31 -11.54 -15.59 -13.69
C LEU A 31 -12.40 -16.49 -12.79
N LEU A 32 -12.79 -16.00 -11.61
CA LEU A 32 -13.68 -16.70 -10.71
C LEU A 32 -15.10 -16.87 -11.30
N GLN A 33 -15.58 -15.88 -12.07
CA GLN A 33 -16.91 -15.90 -12.69
C GLN A 33 -16.97 -16.74 -13.97
N GLU A 34 -15.86 -16.85 -14.69
CA GLU A 34 -15.74 -17.59 -15.96
C GLU A 34 -15.38 -19.09 -15.74
N THR A 35 -15.99 -19.73 -14.73
CA THR A 35 -15.69 -21.10 -14.24
C THR A 35 -15.71 -22.22 -15.30
N GLN A 36 -16.26 -21.98 -16.51
CA GLN A 36 -16.48 -23.01 -17.54
C GLN A 36 -15.40 -23.07 -18.65
N VAL A 37 -14.52 -22.06 -18.79
CA VAL A 37 -13.61 -21.97 -19.98
C VAL A 37 -12.15 -21.71 -19.60
N ILE A 38 -11.85 -21.39 -18.35
CA ILE A 38 -10.52 -20.94 -17.93
C ILE A 38 -9.56 -22.09 -17.67
N SER A 39 -8.30 -21.91 -18.10
CA SER A 39 -7.23 -22.81 -17.71
C SER A 39 -6.96 -22.65 -16.21
N LYS A 40 -7.03 -23.77 -15.47
CA LYS A 40 -6.69 -23.81 -14.05
C LYS A 40 -5.33 -23.16 -13.75
N GLU A 41 -4.40 -23.26 -14.68
CA GLU A 41 -3.08 -22.62 -14.63
C GLU A 41 -3.14 -21.09 -14.54
N GLU A 42 -3.96 -20.42 -15.35
CA GLU A 42 -4.09 -18.96 -15.30
C GLU A 42 -4.70 -18.49 -13.97
N PHE A 43 -5.69 -19.24 -13.47
CA PHE A 43 -6.31 -18.95 -12.17
C PHE A 43 -5.31 -19.13 -11.02
N ASP A 44 -4.56 -20.23 -11.01
CA ASP A 44 -3.57 -20.53 -9.97
C ASP A 44 -2.42 -19.51 -10.01
N TRP A 45 -1.93 -19.15 -11.21
CA TRP A 45 -0.93 -18.11 -11.39
C TRP A 45 -1.41 -16.75 -10.88
N THR A 46 -2.60 -16.30 -11.31
CA THR A 46 -3.16 -15.01 -10.90
C THR A 46 -3.36 -14.94 -9.38
N THR A 47 -3.81 -16.05 -8.77
CA THR A 47 -3.98 -16.17 -7.32
C THR A 47 -2.63 -16.07 -6.59
N ASN A 48 -1.60 -16.76 -7.08
CA ASN A 48 -0.27 -16.73 -6.49
C ASN A 48 0.38 -15.34 -6.61
N GLU A 49 0.27 -14.72 -7.78
CA GLU A 49 0.84 -13.39 -8.05
C GLU A 49 0.19 -12.31 -7.20
N LEU A 50 -1.14 -12.36 -7.03
CA LEU A 50 -1.87 -11.46 -6.15
C LEU A 50 -1.42 -11.62 -4.69
N ARG A 51 -1.26 -12.86 -4.21
CA ARG A 51 -0.77 -13.13 -2.84
C ARG A 51 0.64 -12.61 -2.61
N ASN A 52 1.53 -12.79 -3.59
CA ASN A 52 2.90 -12.29 -3.50
C ASN A 52 2.94 -10.77 -3.52
N SER A 53 2.12 -10.14 -4.37
CA SER A 53 1.99 -8.68 -4.42
C SER A 53 1.52 -8.11 -3.09
N LEU A 54 0.48 -8.70 -2.49
CA LEU A 54 -0.04 -8.26 -1.18
C LEU A 54 1.00 -8.44 -0.07
N ARG A 55 1.70 -9.58 -0.04
CA ARG A 55 2.77 -9.82 0.94
C ARG A 55 3.91 -8.81 0.83
N SER A 56 4.31 -8.46 -0.40
CA SER A 56 5.34 -7.44 -0.62
C SER A 56 4.88 -6.07 -0.11
N ILE A 57 3.61 -5.71 -0.35
CA ILE A 57 3.03 -4.45 0.14
C ILE A 57 3.00 -4.43 1.67
N ASP A 58 2.63 -5.53 2.33
CA ASP A 58 2.64 -5.62 3.80
C ASP A 58 4.05 -5.39 4.37
N TRP A 59 5.08 -6.02 3.78
CA TRP A 59 6.46 -5.79 4.19
C TRP A 59 6.92 -4.34 3.97
N ASP A 60 6.62 -3.74 2.81
CA ASP A 60 6.97 -2.35 2.54
C ASP A 60 6.29 -1.39 3.55
N LEU A 61 5.07 -1.72 4.00
CA LEU A 61 4.33 -0.94 4.98
C LEU A 61 4.92 -1.09 6.39
N GLU A 62 5.33 -2.31 6.78
CA GLU A 62 6.05 -2.58 8.03
C GLU A 62 7.36 -1.78 8.09
N ASP A 63 8.15 -1.80 7.02
CA ASP A 63 9.42 -1.06 6.93
C ASP A 63 9.19 0.47 6.98
N LEU A 64 8.12 0.97 6.36
CA LEU A 64 7.73 2.38 6.45
C LEU A 64 7.31 2.76 7.87
N GLU A 65 6.55 1.91 8.57
CA GLU A 65 6.17 2.15 9.97
C GLU A 65 7.40 2.18 10.88
N GLU A 66 8.32 1.23 10.72
CA GLU A 66 9.57 1.19 11.48
C GLU A 66 10.43 2.44 11.22
N THR A 67 10.56 2.85 9.95
CA THR A 67 11.30 4.05 9.57
C THR A 67 10.72 5.30 10.22
N ILE A 68 9.40 5.44 10.23
CA ILE A 68 8.71 6.55 10.88
C ILE A 68 8.92 6.50 12.39
N TYR A 69 8.86 5.33 13.01
CA TYR A 69 9.13 5.16 14.43
C TYR A 69 10.57 5.55 14.81
N ILE A 70 11.56 5.20 14.00
CA ILE A 70 12.97 5.59 14.20
C ILE A 70 13.12 7.12 14.05
N LEU A 71 12.58 7.71 12.99
CA LEU A 71 12.59 9.16 12.79
C LEU A 71 11.88 9.90 13.93
N LEU A 72 10.79 9.34 14.44
CA LEU A 72 10.05 9.84 15.59
C LEU A 72 10.86 9.79 16.87
N LYS A 73 11.56 8.69 17.13
CA LYS A 73 12.34 8.49 18.35
C LYS A 73 13.56 9.40 18.38
N LEU A 74 14.27 9.50 17.25
CA LEU A 74 15.40 10.42 17.08
C LEU A 74 14.96 11.89 17.06
N GLY A 75 13.77 12.18 16.52
CA GLY A 75 13.19 13.54 16.49
C GLY A 75 12.59 13.99 17.83
N LEU A 76 12.07 13.07 18.64
CA LEU A 76 11.55 13.34 19.99
C LEU A 76 12.66 13.65 20.99
N GLU A 77 13.85 13.09 20.80
CA GLU A 77 15.02 13.43 21.62
C GLU A 77 15.45 14.90 21.43
N GLN A 78 15.07 15.52 20.30
CA GLN A 78 15.33 16.94 20.01
C GLN A 78 14.15 17.88 20.28
N ARG A 79 12.96 17.38 20.62
CA ARG A 79 11.75 18.22 20.63
C ARG A 79 10.66 17.72 21.59
N MET A 80 10.81 18.00 22.87
CA MET A 80 9.68 18.25 23.79
C MET A 80 8.91 19.52 23.37
N GLY A 81 8.33 19.54 22.16
CA GLY A 81 7.74 20.76 21.59
C GLY A 81 6.70 20.52 20.48
N GLY A 82 5.55 19.99 20.89
CA GLY A 82 4.21 20.35 20.36
C GLY A 82 3.96 20.38 18.84
N GLY A 83 4.39 19.36 18.09
CA GLY A 83 3.95 19.16 16.70
C GLY A 83 2.86 18.07 16.58
N PRO A 84 2.01 18.08 15.54
CA PRO A 84 1.00 17.04 15.33
C PRO A 84 1.67 15.66 15.23
N SER A 85 1.11 14.68 15.94
CA SER A 85 1.66 13.33 16.04
C SER A 85 1.79 12.67 14.66
N PRO A 86 3.00 12.26 14.25
CA PRO A 86 3.24 11.67 12.93
C PRO A 86 2.46 10.39 12.61
N GLY A 87 1.91 9.69 13.62
CA GLY A 87 0.93 8.61 13.41
C GLY A 87 -0.32 9.06 12.63
N ASN A 88 -0.70 10.34 12.70
CA ASN A 88 -1.80 10.90 11.90
C ASN A 88 -1.47 10.98 10.41
N TYR A 89 -0.20 11.08 10.01
CA TYR A 89 0.20 11.12 8.60
C TYR A 89 0.10 9.73 7.95
N VAL A 90 0.51 8.69 8.66
CA VAL A 90 0.41 7.30 8.18
C VAL A 90 -1.04 6.85 8.09
N ALA A 91 -1.84 7.11 9.13
CA ALA A 91 -3.26 6.82 9.11
C ALA A 91 -4.01 7.58 8.01
N SER A 92 -3.61 8.83 7.72
CA SER A 92 -4.16 9.61 6.62
C SER A 92 -3.73 9.11 5.24
N PHE A 93 -2.47 8.66 5.10
CA PHE A 93 -1.99 8.03 3.87
C PHE A 93 -2.74 6.71 3.63
N PHE A 94 -2.88 5.86 4.64
CA PHE A 94 -3.62 4.61 4.56
C PHE A 94 -5.08 4.82 4.15
N LYS A 95 -5.78 5.77 4.80
CA LYS A 95 -7.16 6.15 4.42
C LYS A 95 -7.27 6.65 2.97
N ARG A 96 -6.28 7.40 2.48
CA ARG A 96 -6.36 8.03 1.14
C ARG A 96 -5.91 7.11 0.01
N THR A 97 -4.92 6.27 0.27
CA THR A 97 -4.32 5.36 -0.73
C THR A 97 -5.07 4.04 -0.82
N VAL A 98 -5.52 3.50 0.31
CA VAL A 98 -6.19 2.19 0.38
C VAL A 98 -7.71 2.32 0.30
N CYS A 99 -8.33 3.29 0.99
CA CYS A 99 -9.81 3.37 1.09
C CYS A 99 -10.53 4.23 0.01
N CYS A 100 -9.84 5.02 -0.82
CA CYS A 100 -10.51 5.89 -1.81
C CYS A 100 -11.06 5.18 -3.06
N SER A 101 -11.27 3.86 -3.05
CA SER A 101 -11.94 3.15 -4.16
C SER A 101 -13.42 2.85 -3.93
N ASP A 102 -13.96 3.12 -2.73
CA ASP A 102 -15.41 3.03 -2.53
C ASP A 102 -16.03 4.44 -2.67
N GLY A 103 -16.57 4.69 -3.86
CA GLY A 103 -17.35 5.87 -4.15
C GLY A 103 -18.64 5.86 -3.34
N SER A 104 -18.59 6.43 -2.14
CA SER A 104 -19.78 6.93 -1.46
C SER A 104 -19.45 8.17 -0.63
N SER A 105 -19.49 9.31 -1.31
CA SER A 105 -19.94 10.57 -0.71
C SER A 105 -20.71 11.32 -1.78
N ARG A 106 -21.95 10.87 -1.96
CA ARG A 106 -23.05 11.81 -2.18
C ARG A 106 -23.08 12.74 -0.96
N GLN A 107 -22.67 13.97 -1.16
CA GLN A 107 -23.45 15.18 -0.84
C GLN A 107 -22.78 16.38 -1.49
#